data_AF-A0A950EDR3-F1
#
_entry.id   AF-A0A950EDR3-F1
#
_cell.length_a   1.000
_cell.length_b   1.000
_cell.length_c   1.000
_cell.angle_alpha   90.00
_cell.angle_beta   90.00
_cell.angle_gamma   90.00
#
_symmetry.space_group_name_H-M   'P 1'
#
loop_
_entity.id
_entity.type
_entity.pdbx_description
1 polymer ?
#
loop_
_entity_poly.entity_id
_entity_poly.type
_entity_poly.pdbx_seq_one_letter_code
_entity_poly.pdbx_strand_id
1 'polypeptide(L)'
;AEEGWPEPSVTLNNYCSDLYWSDKILLDLLSVRERGIPTNQLGRYILEKIREFEQAFDAAEIPLKKDIPYFFGAALKKVSNWLGHKTFLPEYFSPLVDELHTAEKTAAMDYIGLDYYDPFAAHMFRHPVWWDHEFKDKSLRSWLMNSVTSKWWDWRVLPRGMRFFCDYYSKEFGNRPVLIAENGMAIRRRVDNKNTLRRDRMTRSHFLRVHFEEITNIVRSDIPLFGYLHWSLFDNYEWGTFTPRFGLYSINYAKDPARLVEDQLGDRPADTYAGLIELFRSETRPEPASLTRRAG
;
A
#
# COMPACT_ATOMS: atom_id res chain seq x y z
N ALA A 1 -25.83 24.83 21.00
CA ALA A 1 -24.98 24.91 19.80
C ALA A 1 -25.21 23.60 19.07
N GLU A 2 -25.77 23.65 17.86
CA GLU A 2 -25.85 22.49 16.99
C GLU A 2 -24.40 22.04 16.75
N GLU A 3 -24.01 20.89 17.29
CA GLU A 3 -22.72 20.28 16.98
C GLU A 3 -22.79 19.80 15.52
N GLY A 4 -22.52 20.74 14.60
CA GLY A 4 -22.35 20.44 13.19
C GLY A 4 -21.18 19.47 13.02
N TRP A 5 -21.26 18.64 11.98
CA TRP A 5 -20.13 17.80 11.57
C TRP A 5 -18.91 18.68 11.27
N PRO A 6 -17.68 18.20 11.59
CA PRO A 6 -16.47 18.89 11.14
C PRO A 6 -16.44 19.01 9.62
N GLU A 7 -15.66 19.96 9.09
CA GLU A 7 -15.47 20.09 7.64
C GLU A 7 -14.95 18.76 7.07
N PRO A 8 -15.60 18.19 6.03
CA PRO A 8 -15.16 16.93 5.46
C PRO A 8 -13.79 17.09 4.80
N SER A 9 -12.89 16.13 5.08
CA SER A 9 -11.61 16.02 4.39
C SER A 9 -11.72 15.14 3.14
N VAL A 10 -10.97 15.50 2.10
CA VAL A 10 -10.95 14.85 0.79
C VAL A 10 -9.57 14.25 0.53
N THR A 11 -9.56 13.01 0.03
CA THR A 11 -8.39 12.34 -0.52
C THR A 11 -8.82 11.45 -1.68
N LEU A 12 -7.83 10.90 -2.37
CA LEU A 12 -7.93 9.58 -2.99
C LEU A 12 -6.94 8.62 -2.33
N ASN A 13 -7.13 7.33 -2.53
CA ASN A 13 -6.12 6.30 -2.32
C ASN A 13 -5.85 5.57 -3.63
N ASN A 14 -4.63 5.09 -3.79
CA ASN A 14 -4.21 4.30 -4.94
C ASN A 14 -3.21 3.23 -4.49
N TYR A 15 -3.02 2.22 -5.34
CA TYR A 15 -1.98 1.21 -5.14
C TYR A 15 -0.61 1.88 -5.15
N CYS A 16 0.04 1.87 -3.99
CA CYS A 16 1.37 2.42 -3.81
C CYS A 16 2.35 1.70 -4.73
N SER A 17 3.26 2.43 -5.38
CA SER A 17 4.19 1.83 -6.33
C SER A 17 5.53 2.54 -6.39
N ASP A 18 6.61 1.78 -6.54
CA ASP A 18 7.94 2.31 -6.85
C ASP A 18 8.12 2.67 -8.33
N LEU A 19 7.10 2.42 -9.18
CA LEU A 19 6.99 2.96 -10.52
C LEU A 19 6.24 4.28 -10.46
N TYR A 20 6.97 5.39 -10.69
CA TYR A 20 6.40 6.74 -10.68
C TYR A 20 5.11 6.86 -11.50
N TRP A 21 5.09 6.27 -12.69
CA TRP A 21 4.01 6.38 -13.67
C TRP A 21 2.70 5.70 -13.24
N SER A 22 2.74 4.77 -12.29
CA SER A 22 1.54 4.05 -11.83
C SER A 22 0.89 4.66 -10.58
N ASP A 23 1.62 5.50 -9.85
CA ASP A 23 1.17 6.02 -8.56
C ASP A 23 1.49 7.51 -8.41
N LYS A 24 2.76 7.86 -8.14
CA LYS A 24 3.17 9.22 -7.76
C LYS A 24 2.77 10.29 -8.78
N ILE A 25 2.73 9.97 -10.08
CA ILE A 25 2.31 10.93 -11.12
C ILE A 25 0.94 11.55 -10.83
N LEU A 26 -0.01 10.77 -10.29
CA LEU A 26 -1.34 11.28 -9.96
C LEU A 26 -1.29 12.31 -8.84
N LEU A 27 -0.51 12.03 -7.78
CA LEU A 27 -0.33 12.97 -6.68
C LEU A 27 0.37 14.26 -7.15
N ASP A 28 1.37 14.15 -8.02
CA ASP A 28 2.06 15.31 -8.58
C ASP A 28 1.14 16.15 -9.46
N LEU A 29 0.33 15.51 -10.32
CA LEU A 29 -0.67 16.17 -11.15
C LEU A 29 -1.72 16.91 -10.31
N LEU A 30 -2.21 16.31 -9.23
CA LEU A 30 -3.20 16.93 -8.36
C LEU A 30 -2.63 18.07 -7.50
N SER A 31 -1.30 18.12 -7.35
CA SER A 31 -0.61 19.18 -6.61
C SER A 31 -0.18 20.38 -7.48
N VAL A 32 -0.37 20.33 -8.80
CA VAL A 32 0.13 21.37 -9.72
C VAL A 32 -0.37 22.77 -9.38
N ARG A 33 -1.65 22.90 -9.03
CA ARG A 33 -2.23 24.18 -8.64
C ARG A 33 -1.63 24.70 -7.34
N GLU A 34 -1.59 23.86 -6.32
CA GLU A 34 -1.03 24.22 -5.02
C GLU A 34 0.43 24.67 -5.13
N ARG A 35 1.18 24.04 -6.04
CA ARG A 35 2.57 24.39 -6.34
C ARG A 35 2.73 25.53 -7.35
N GLY A 36 1.63 26.08 -7.87
CA GLY A 36 1.66 27.16 -8.86
C GLY A 36 2.30 26.78 -10.19
N ILE A 37 2.24 25.51 -10.59
CA ILE A 37 2.82 25.02 -11.84
C ILE A 37 1.86 25.30 -13.00
N PRO A 38 2.23 26.17 -13.96
CA PRO A 38 1.38 26.45 -15.10
C PRO A 38 1.38 25.27 -16.10
N THR A 39 0.29 25.13 -16.85
CA THR A 39 0.09 24.02 -17.82
C THR A 39 1.24 23.86 -18.80
N ASN A 40 1.82 24.96 -19.28
CA ASN A 40 2.96 24.95 -20.20
C ASN A 40 4.30 24.50 -19.58
N GLN A 41 4.39 24.37 -18.25
CA GLN A 41 5.56 23.86 -17.54
C GLN A 41 5.38 22.43 -17.00
N LEU A 42 4.19 21.84 -17.18
CA LEU A 42 3.86 20.51 -16.66
C LEU A 42 4.88 19.44 -17.06
N GLY A 43 5.31 19.45 -18.32
CA GLY A 43 6.30 18.50 -18.82
C GLY A 43 7.61 18.51 -18.06
N ARG A 44 8.16 19.72 -17.85
CA ARG A 44 9.41 19.90 -17.09
C ARG A 44 9.24 19.49 -15.63
N TYR A 45 8.13 19.91 -15.02
CA TYR A 45 7.82 19.62 -13.62
C TYR A 45 7.77 18.11 -13.35
N ILE A 46 7.01 17.35 -14.14
CA ILE A 46 6.88 15.89 -13.96
C ILE A 46 8.23 15.19 -14.16
N LEU A 47 9.00 15.58 -15.18
CA LEU A 47 10.32 15.00 -15.43
C LEU A 47 11.33 15.26 -14.31
N GLU A 48 11.21 16.40 -13.61
CA GLU A 48 12.00 16.70 -12.42
C GLU A 48 11.58 15.83 -11.23
N LYS A 49 10.26 15.74 -10.97
CA LYS A 49 9.71 14.93 -9.87
C LYS A 49 10.03 13.44 -10.01
N ILE A 50 10.12 12.92 -11.23
CA ILE A 50 10.57 11.54 -11.46
C ILE A 50 12.01 11.34 -10.98
N ARG A 51 12.92 12.27 -11.30
CA ARG A 51 14.33 12.15 -10.89
C ARG A 51 14.48 12.23 -9.39
N GLU A 52 13.78 13.16 -8.75
CA GLU A 52 13.77 13.31 -7.29
C GLU A 52 13.25 12.04 -6.61
N PHE A 53 12.17 11.45 -7.13
CA PHE A 53 11.62 10.21 -6.59
C PHE A 53 12.57 9.03 -6.72
N GLU A 54 13.17 8.82 -7.90
CA GLU A 54 14.13 7.71 -8.09
C GLU A 54 15.38 7.90 -7.22
N GLN A 55 15.88 9.13 -7.07
CA GLN A 55 17.01 9.43 -6.19
C GLN A 55 16.68 9.17 -4.72
N ALA A 56 15.50 9.61 -4.26
CA ALA A 56 15.04 9.36 -2.90
C ALA A 56 14.84 7.87 -2.63
N PHE A 57 14.27 7.14 -3.60
CA PHE A 57 14.07 5.70 -3.51
C PHE A 57 15.40 4.95 -3.42
N ASP A 58 16.38 5.29 -4.27
CA ASP A 58 17.70 4.69 -4.26
C ASP A 58 18.45 5.00 -2.94
N ALA A 59 18.29 6.20 -2.40
CA ALA A 59 18.89 6.63 -1.13
C ALA A 59 18.26 5.98 0.11
N ALA A 60 17.02 5.49 0.02
CA ALA A 60 16.29 4.92 1.16
C ALA A 60 16.79 3.54 1.61
N GLU A 61 17.70 2.91 0.84
CA GLU A 61 18.32 1.61 1.15
C GLU A 61 17.31 0.54 1.59
N ILE A 62 16.15 0.48 0.92
CA ILE A 62 15.09 -0.49 1.23
C ILE A 62 15.68 -1.91 1.05
N PRO A 63 15.51 -2.83 2.03
CA PRO A 63 16.17 -4.13 2.04
C PRO A 63 15.52 -5.14 1.08
N LEU A 64 15.54 -4.83 -0.22
CA LEU A 64 15.03 -5.68 -1.28
C LEU A 64 15.95 -6.89 -1.45
N LYS A 65 15.37 -8.09 -1.46
CA LYS A 65 16.13 -9.33 -1.72
C LYS A 65 16.51 -9.40 -3.20
N LYS A 66 17.82 -9.26 -3.47
CA LYS A 66 18.44 -9.21 -4.80
C LYS A 66 18.69 -10.61 -5.40
N ASP A 67 17.63 -11.37 -5.61
CA ASP A 67 17.67 -12.67 -6.32
C ASP A 67 17.48 -12.52 -7.84
N ILE A 68 17.53 -13.62 -8.59
CA ILE A 68 17.39 -13.58 -10.07
C ILE A 68 16.08 -12.86 -10.51
N PRO A 69 14.89 -13.17 -9.93
CA PRO A 69 13.66 -12.47 -10.29
C PRO A 69 13.73 -10.96 -10.03
N TYR A 70 14.41 -10.54 -8.96
CA TYR A 70 14.63 -9.12 -8.67
C TYR A 70 15.31 -8.39 -9.83
N PHE A 71 16.37 -8.98 -10.42
CA PHE A 71 17.08 -8.32 -11.52
C PHE A 71 16.23 -8.18 -12.78
N PHE A 72 15.36 -9.14 -13.08
CA PHE A 72 14.39 -9.01 -14.17
C PHE A 72 13.36 -7.91 -13.89
N GLY A 73 12.83 -7.85 -12.67
CA GLY A 73 11.86 -6.82 -12.28
C GLY A 73 12.48 -5.42 -12.29
N ALA A 74 13.71 -5.28 -11.78
CA ALA A 74 14.47 -4.03 -11.83
C ALA A 74 14.80 -3.60 -13.27
N ALA A 75 15.13 -4.54 -14.15
CA ALA A 75 15.32 -4.24 -15.58
C ALA A 75 14.01 -3.77 -16.23
N LEU A 76 12.89 -4.41 -15.91
CA LEU A 76 11.58 -3.97 -16.40
C LEU A 76 11.20 -2.58 -15.88
N LYS A 77 11.46 -2.28 -14.60
CA LYS A 77 11.28 -0.94 -14.03
C LYS A 77 12.05 0.09 -14.84
N LYS A 78 13.32 -0.16 -15.15
CA LYS A 78 14.15 0.74 -15.98
C LYS A 78 13.58 0.93 -17.38
N VAL A 79 13.11 -0.14 -18.03
CA VAL A 79 12.47 -0.08 -19.36
C VAL A 79 11.16 0.70 -19.30
N SER A 80 10.32 0.44 -18.28
CA SER A 80 9.06 1.16 -18.05
C SER A 80 9.30 2.64 -17.85
N ASN A 81 10.27 3.00 -16.99
CA ASN A 81 10.65 4.39 -16.79
C ASN A 81 11.16 5.03 -18.08
N TRP A 82 12.07 4.37 -18.81
CA TRP A 82 12.59 4.88 -20.08
C TRP A 82 11.48 5.08 -21.14
N LEU A 83 10.55 4.13 -21.26
CA LEU A 83 9.38 4.28 -22.14
C LEU A 83 8.51 5.44 -21.71
N GLY A 84 8.15 5.51 -20.42
CA GLY A 84 7.35 6.59 -19.86
C GLY A 84 7.93 7.96 -20.16
N HIS A 85 9.25 8.17 -19.98
CA HIS A 85 9.91 9.42 -20.33
C HIS A 85 9.79 9.79 -21.82
N LYS A 86 9.80 8.79 -22.71
CA LYS A 86 9.71 9.01 -24.15
C LYS A 86 8.28 9.22 -24.65
N THR A 87 7.30 8.61 -23.98
CA THR A 87 5.90 8.61 -24.42
C THR A 87 5.04 9.57 -23.62
N PHE A 88 5.58 10.19 -22.56
CA PHE A 88 4.87 11.19 -21.78
C PHE A 88 4.62 12.44 -22.60
N LEU A 89 3.35 12.73 -22.83
CA LEU A 89 2.85 13.88 -23.56
C LEU A 89 2.03 14.73 -22.57
N PRO A 90 2.60 15.84 -22.07
CA PRO A 90 1.93 16.72 -21.11
C PRO A 90 0.56 17.22 -21.60
N GLU A 91 0.40 17.32 -22.91
CA GLU A 91 -0.81 17.81 -23.58
C GLU A 91 -2.03 16.93 -23.29
N TYR A 92 -1.83 15.64 -23.03
CA TYR A 92 -2.92 14.74 -22.63
C TYR A 92 -3.44 15.00 -21.22
N PHE A 93 -2.67 15.71 -20.40
CA PHE A 93 -3.05 16.10 -19.04
C PHE A 93 -3.46 17.57 -18.93
N SER A 94 -3.27 18.38 -19.99
CA SER A 94 -3.67 19.79 -19.99
C SER A 94 -5.13 20.00 -19.56
N PRO A 95 -6.13 19.23 -20.03
CA PRO A 95 -7.52 19.43 -19.59
C PRO A 95 -7.69 19.27 -18.07
N LEU A 96 -7.00 18.30 -17.46
CA LEU A 96 -7.01 18.10 -16.01
C LEU A 96 -6.34 19.28 -15.29
N VAL A 97 -5.17 19.70 -15.76
CA VAL A 97 -4.41 20.78 -15.13
C VAL A 97 -5.13 22.13 -15.23
N ASP A 98 -5.72 22.42 -16.39
CA ASP A 98 -6.51 23.63 -16.60
C ASP A 98 -7.74 23.64 -15.67
N GLU A 99 -8.44 22.52 -15.50
CA GLU A 99 -9.55 22.39 -14.55
C GLU A 99 -9.11 22.52 -13.09
N LEU A 100 -7.95 21.97 -12.73
CA LEU A 100 -7.41 22.17 -11.39
C LEU A 100 -7.17 23.66 -11.11
N HIS A 101 -6.68 24.42 -12.09
CA HIS A 101 -6.45 25.87 -11.96
C HIS A 101 -7.74 26.71 -11.85
N THR A 102 -8.91 26.18 -12.26
CA THR A 102 -10.20 26.87 -12.12
C THR A 102 -10.94 26.53 -10.83
N ALA A 103 -10.57 25.44 -10.13
CA ALA A 103 -11.20 24.99 -8.89
C ALA A 103 -11.32 26.10 -7.81
N GLU A 104 -12.21 25.94 -6.83
CA GLU A 104 -12.29 26.91 -5.72
C GLU A 104 -11.18 26.65 -4.69
N LYS A 105 -10.98 25.39 -4.29
CA LYS A 105 -9.93 24.98 -3.35
C LYS A 105 -8.57 24.89 -4.06
N THR A 106 -7.53 25.43 -3.41
CA THR A 106 -6.15 25.38 -3.91
C THR A 106 -5.55 23.97 -3.82
N ALA A 107 -5.79 23.28 -2.70
CA ALA A 107 -5.39 21.91 -2.51
C ALA A 107 -6.49 20.97 -3.03
N ALA A 108 -6.13 20.01 -3.87
CA ALA A 108 -7.04 18.97 -4.34
C ALA A 108 -7.24 17.85 -3.31
N MET A 109 -6.33 17.73 -2.33
CA MET A 109 -6.34 16.70 -1.30
C MET A 109 -5.89 17.29 0.05
N ASP A 110 -6.58 16.90 1.11
CA ASP A 110 -6.32 17.32 2.49
C ASP A 110 -5.30 16.40 3.19
N TYR A 111 -5.19 15.15 2.73
CA TYR A 111 -4.23 14.15 3.21
C TYR A 111 -3.84 13.19 2.09
N ILE A 112 -2.88 12.30 2.34
CA ILE A 112 -2.43 11.28 1.38
C ILE A 112 -2.97 9.91 1.80
N GLY A 113 -3.74 9.25 0.93
CA GLY A 113 -4.19 7.86 1.12
C GLY A 113 -3.32 6.87 0.35
N LEU A 114 -2.89 5.79 1.01
CA LEU A 114 -2.00 4.77 0.43
C LEU A 114 -2.53 3.35 0.61
N ASP A 115 -2.55 2.59 -0.48
CA ASP A 115 -2.76 1.15 -0.45
C ASP A 115 -1.39 0.47 -0.53
N TYR A 116 -0.84 0.13 0.63
CA TYR A 116 0.50 -0.44 0.75
C TYR A 116 0.43 -1.97 0.87
N TYR A 117 0.86 -2.66 -0.18
CA TYR A 117 1.03 -4.12 -0.18
C TYR A 117 2.48 -4.49 -0.53
N ASP A 118 2.76 -4.76 -1.81
CA ASP A 118 4.10 -4.99 -2.34
C ASP A 118 4.34 -4.06 -3.54
N PRO A 119 4.70 -2.79 -3.28
CA PRO A 119 4.72 -1.73 -4.29
C PRO A 119 5.89 -1.85 -5.29
N PHE A 120 6.76 -2.85 -5.14
CA PHE A 120 8.04 -2.89 -5.84
C PHE A 120 7.93 -3.67 -7.16
N ALA A 121 8.16 -2.99 -8.29
CA ALA A 121 8.25 -3.62 -9.61
C ALA A 121 9.33 -4.70 -9.68
N ALA A 122 10.37 -4.60 -8.85
CA ALA A 122 11.38 -5.65 -8.68
C ALA A 122 10.77 -6.99 -8.22
N HIS A 123 9.63 -6.99 -7.54
CA HIS A 123 8.93 -8.19 -7.10
C HIS A 123 7.85 -8.67 -8.06
N MET A 124 7.72 -8.06 -9.24
CA MET A 124 6.73 -8.47 -10.24
C MET A 124 6.96 -9.92 -10.73
N PHE A 125 8.22 -10.38 -10.69
CA PHE A 125 8.58 -11.74 -11.04
C PHE A 125 8.91 -12.61 -9.82
N ARG A 126 8.65 -13.91 -9.96
CA ARG A 126 8.97 -14.95 -8.98
C ARG A 126 9.51 -16.19 -9.67
N HIS A 127 10.15 -17.05 -8.88
CA HIS A 127 10.52 -18.38 -9.37
C HIS A 127 9.26 -19.21 -9.71
N PRO A 128 9.28 -19.96 -10.83
CA PRO A 128 8.21 -20.89 -11.17
C PRO A 128 8.10 -21.99 -10.11
N VAL A 129 6.88 -22.48 -9.87
CA VAL A 129 6.63 -23.58 -8.94
C VAL A 129 5.77 -24.65 -9.58
N TRP A 130 6.21 -25.89 -9.41
CA TRP A 130 5.59 -27.09 -9.98
C TRP A 130 4.22 -27.41 -9.36
N TRP A 131 3.85 -26.82 -8.23
CA TRP A 131 2.57 -27.09 -7.57
C TRP A 131 1.49 -26.04 -7.89
N ASP A 132 1.81 -25.05 -8.72
CA ASP A 132 0.86 -24.02 -9.16
C ASP A 132 -0.16 -24.48 -10.20
N HIS A 133 -0.26 -25.79 -10.43
CA HIS A 133 -1.19 -26.42 -11.37
C HIS A 133 -2.66 -26.26 -10.92
N GLU A 134 -3.20 -25.08 -11.16
CA GLU A 134 -4.63 -24.82 -11.32
C GLU A 134 -4.76 -24.00 -12.60
N PHE A 135 -4.78 -24.68 -13.76
CA PHE A 135 -4.89 -23.97 -15.03
C PHE A 135 -6.16 -24.37 -15.78
N LYS A 136 -6.98 -23.35 -16.03
CA LYS A 136 -8.07 -23.32 -17.01
C LYS A 136 -7.63 -22.74 -18.38
N ASP A 137 -6.36 -22.38 -18.54
CA ASP A 137 -5.88 -21.64 -19.72
C ASP A 137 -5.29 -22.52 -20.82
N LYS A 138 -5.62 -22.20 -22.08
CA LYS A 138 -5.29 -22.99 -23.28
C LYS A 138 -3.98 -22.59 -23.99
N SER A 139 -3.20 -21.63 -23.45
CA SER A 139 -2.02 -21.03 -24.11
C SER A 139 -0.73 -21.21 -23.30
N LEU A 140 0.32 -21.75 -23.93
CA LEU A 140 1.67 -21.91 -23.34
C LEU A 140 2.26 -20.58 -22.85
N ARG A 141 1.99 -19.47 -23.55
CA ARG A 141 2.44 -18.13 -23.16
C ARG A 141 1.73 -17.63 -21.90
N SER A 142 0.43 -17.82 -21.78
CA SER A 142 -0.32 -17.46 -20.55
C SER A 142 0.17 -18.30 -19.37
N TRP A 143 0.38 -19.60 -19.60
CA TRP A 143 0.92 -20.51 -18.59
C TRP A 143 2.31 -20.08 -18.09
N LEU A 144 3.23 -19.74 -19.01
CA LEU A 144 4.56 -19.24 -18.67
C LEU A 144 4.47 -17.95 -17.86
N MET A 145 3.70 -16.97 -18.33
CA MET A 145 3.53 -15.68 -17.64
C MET A 145 2.93 -15.87 -16.24
N ASN A 146 1.82 -16.58 -16.09
CA ASN A 146 1.19 -16.86 -14.78
C ASN A 146 2.10 -17.62 -13.80
N SER A 147 3.05 -18.41 -14.32
CA SER A 147 4.00 -19.17 -13.53
C SER A 147 5.18 -18.33 -13.04
N VAL A 148 5.50 -17.23 -13.72
CA VAL A 148 6.65 -16.37 -13.40
C VAL A 148 6.24 -15.01 -12.84
N THR A 149 4.97 -14.61 -12.93
CA THR A 149 4.46 -13.38 -12.32
C THR A 149 4.01 -13.61 -10.88
N SER A 150 4.29 -12.64 -10.02
CA SER A 150 3.89 -12.67 -8.61
C SER A 150 2.37 -12.61 -8.46
N LYS A 151 1.86 -13.40 -7.51
CA LYS A 151 0.46 -13.46 -7.13
C LYS A 151 0.26 -12.76 -5.79
N TRP A 152 -0.99 -12.45 -5.41
CA TRP A 152 -1.27 -11.73 -4.16
C TRP A 152 -0.71 -12.42 -2.90
N TRP A 153 -0.64 -13.75 -2.88
CA TRP A 153 -0.03 -14.53 -1.78
C TRP A 153 1.49 -14.74 -1.89
N ASP A 154 2.12 -14.21 -2.94
CA ASP A 154 3.58 -14.15 -3.10
C ASP A 154 4.13 -12.74 -2.81
N TRP A 155 3.25 -11.74 -2.58
CA TRP A 155 3.62 -10.37 -2.19
C TRP A 155 4.53 -10.37 -0.97
N ARG A 156 5.67 -9.68 -1.10
CA ARG A 156 6.72 -9.65 -0.08
C ARG A 156 6.33 -8.75 1.08
N VAL A 157 6.71 -9.16 2.28
CA VAL A 157 6.49 -8.41 3.51
C VAL A 157 7.66 -7.46 3.74
N LEU A 158 7.45 -6.17 3.49
CA LEU A 158 8.50 -5.14 3.59
C LEU A 158 8.01 -3.90 4.35
N PRO A 159 7.97 -3.92 5.69
CA PRO A 159 7.52 -2.77 6.47
C PRO A 159 8.36 -1.50 6.22
N ARG A 160 9.69 -1.62 6.06
CA ARG A 160 10.55 -0.44 5.79
C ARG A 160 10.18 0.32 4.51
N GLY A 161 9.61 -0.36 3.51
CA GLY A 161 9.07 0.31 2.34
C GLY A 161 7.89 1.22 2.69
N MET A 162 6.99 0.75 3.55
CA MET A 162 5.83 1.52 4.02
C MET A 162 6.27 2.83 4.67
N ARG A 163 7.29 2.77 5.53
CA ARG A 163 7.88 3.95 6.15
C ARG A 163 8.43 4.92 5.11
N PHE A 164 9.19 4.42 4.13
CA PHE A 164 9.72 5.25 3.06
C PHE A 164 8.59 6.02 2.33
N PHE A 165 7.54 5.33 1.88
CA PHE A 165 6.44 5.99 1.16
C PHE A 165 5.66 6.97 2.03
N CYS A 166 5.38 6.61 3.29
CA CYS A 166 4.71 7.53 4.22
C CYS A 166 5.52 8.80 4.44
N ASP A 167 6.82 8.65 4.72
CA ASP A 167 7.72 9.79 4.96
C ASP A 167 7.88 10.66 3.71
N TYR A 168 8.22 10.02 2.59
CA TYR A 168 8.53 10.71 1.35
C TYR A 168 7.30 11.45 0.80
N TYR A 169 6.13 10.81 0.75
CA TYR A 169 4.92 11.47 0.26
C TYR A 169 4.45 12.57 1.23
N SER A 170 4.49 12.33 2.54
CA SER A 170 4.12 13.39 3.49
C SER A 170 4.97 14.64 3.28
N LYS A 171 6.30 14.51 3.29
CA LYS A 171 7.24 15.62 3.10
C LYS A 171 7.08 16.30 1.75
N GLU A 172 6.97 15.51 0.68
CA GLU A 172 6.87 16.02 -0.69
C GLU A 172 5.61 16.87 -0.87
N PHE A 173 4.53 16.54 -0.17
CA PHE A 173 3.26 17.26 -0.25
C PHE A 173 3.01 18.14 0.99
N GLY A 174 4.05 18.76 1.56
CA GLY A 174 3.90 19.82 2.57
C GLY A 174 3.63 19.30 3.99
N ASN A 175 4.25 18.19 4.38
CA ASN A 175 3.99 17.46 5.64
C ASN A 175 2.52 17.10 5.82
N ARG A 176 1.85 16.74 4.71
CA ARG A 176 0.44 16.31 4.73
C ARG A 176 0.26 15.06 5.60
N PRO A 177 -0.86 14.94 6.32
CA PRO A 177 -1.19 13.71 7.01
C PRO A 177 -1.28 12.52 6.05
N VAL A 178 -0.99 11.32 6.56
CA VAL A 178 -1.02 10.08 5.79
C VAL A 178 -2.02 9.11 6.41
N LEU A 179 -2.79 8.45 5.56
CA LEU A 179 -3.63 7.29 5.87
C LEU A 179 -3.11 6.10 5.07
N ILE A 180 -2.73 5.04 5.77
CA ILE A 180 -2.59 3.73 5.12
C ILE A 180 -4.01 3.18 4.98
N ALA A 181 -4.61 3.39 3.82
CA ALA A 181 -6.00 3.08 3.51
C ALA A 181 -6.22 1.58 3.30
N GLU A 182 -5.20 0.89 2.79
CA GLU A 182 -5.16 -0.56 2.75
C GLU A 182 -3.76 -1.08 3.04
N ASN A 183 -3.68 -2.14 3.84
CA ASN A 183 -2.51 -2.99 3.97
C ASN A 183 -2.97 -4.38 4.41
N GLY A 184 -2.45 -5.44 3.80
CA GLY A 184 -2.92 -6.77 4.12
C GLY A 184 -2.06 -7.87 3.54
N MET A 185 -2.32 -9.10 3.97
CA MET A 185 -1.63 -10.28 3.46
C MET A 185 -2.61 -11.36 3.07
N ALA A 186 -2.58 -11.73 1.78
CA ALA A 186 -3.30 -12.87 1.28
C ALA A 186 -2.60 -14.17 1.67
N ILE A 187 -3.41 -15.14 2.06
CA ILE A 187 -3.09 -16.57 2.00
C ILE A 187 -3.97 -17.23 0.94
N ARG A 188 -3.47 -18.26 0.29
CA ARG A 188 -4.18 -18.94 -0.80
C ARG A 188 -5.02 -20.08 -0.26
N ARG A 189 -6.30 -20.12 -0.65
CA ARG A 189 -7.18 -21.28 -0.49
C ARG A 189 -7.60 -21.77 -1.86
N ARG A 190 -7.23 -23.02 -2.19
CA ARG A 190 -7.47 -23.61 -3.51
C ARG A 190 -8.96 -23.81 -3.77
N VAL A 191 -9.32 -23.96 -5.04
CA VAL A 191 -10.73 -24.20 -5.45
C VAL A 191 -11.27 -25.50 -4.85
N ASP A 192 -10.39 -26.48 -4.61
CA ASP A 192 -10.71 -27.74 -3.92
C ASP A 192 -10.74 -27.60 -2.39
N ASN A 193 -10.80 -26.37 -1.87
CA ASN A 193 -10.77 -26.00 -0.46
C ASN A 193 -9.50 -26.41 0.30
N LYS A 194 -8.44 -26.87 -0.37
CA LYS A 194 -7.17 -27.21 0.30
C LYS A 194 -6.41 -25.96 0.73
N ASN A 195 -5.83 -26.08 1.91
CA ASN A 195 -4.96 -25.07 2.48
C ASN A 195 -3.65 -25.02 1.70
N THR A 196 -3.17 -23.82 1.40
CA THR A 196 -1.85 -23.62 0.80
C THR A 196 -1.05 -22.69 1.70
N LEU A 197 0.09 -23.19 2.17
CA LEU A 197 1.07 -22.36 2.86
C LEU A 197 1.69 -21.37 1.89
N ARG A 198 1.94 -20.15 2.37
CA ARG A 198 2.82 -19.22 1.68
C ARG A 198 4.24 -19.77 1.62
N ARG A 199 5.00 -19.40 0.59
CA ARG A 199 6.38 -19.87 0.40
C ARG A 199 7.31 -19.42 1.52
N ASP A 200 7.10 -18.19 1.98
CA ASP A 200 7.85 -17.57 3.08
C ASP A 200 7.39 -18.05 4.47
N ARG A 201 6.35 -18.89 4.53
CA ARG A 201 5.70 -19.35 5.77
C ARG A 201 5.19 -18.20 6.66
N MET A 202 5.04 -17.01 6.09
CA MET A 202 4.49 -15.86 6.82
C MET A 202 3.03 -16.15 7.19
N THR A 203 2.68 -15.91 8.44
CA THR A 203 1.30 -15.93 8.92
C THR A 203 0.75 -14.51 8.98
N ARG A 204 -0.57 -14.35 8.99
CA ARG A 204 -1.18 -13.01 9.01
C ARG A 204 -0.87 -12.31 10.34
N SER A 205 -0.83 -13.05 11.44
CA SER A 205 -0.36 -12.55 12.73
C SER A 205 1.10 -12.07 12.70
N HIS A 206 2.00 -12.79 12.04
CA HIS A 206 3.39 -12.35 11.92
C HIS A 206 3.50 -11.10 11.02
N PHE A 207 2.79 -11.07 9.90
CA PHE A 207 2.68 -9.88 9.03
C PHE A 207 2.20 -8.65 9.81
N LEU A 208 1.15 -8.79 10.61
CA LEU A 208 0.60 -7.72 11.45
C LEU A 208 1.64 -7.21 12.43
N ARG A 209 2.35 -8.11 13.15
CA ARG A 209 3.38 -7.71 14.13
C ARG A 209 4.49 -6.87 13.49
N VAL A 210 5.05 -7.30 12.37
CA VAL A 210 6.17 -6.59 11.73
C VAL A 210 5.75 -5.28 11.08
N HIS A 211 4.54 -5.17 10.52
CA HIS A 211 4.03 -3.91 10.01
C HIS A 211 3.67 -2.95 11.15
N PHE A 212 3.09 -3.46 12.23
CA PHE A 212 2.69 -2.64 13.37
C PHE A 212 3.89 -2.09 14.16
N GLU A 213 4.98 -2.86 14.25
CA GLU A 213 6.26 -2.34 14.74
C GLU A 213 6.72 -1.15 13.91
N GLU A 214 6.64 -1.24 12.58
CA GLU A 214 7.05 -0.13 11.72
C GLU A 214 6.07 1.05 11.75
N ILE A 215 4.76 0.81 11.90
CA ILE A 215 3.77 1.88 12.16
C ILE A 215 4.15 2.65 13.42
N THR A 216 4.54 1.93 14.47
CA THR A 216 5.00 2.53 15.73
C THR A 216 6.28 3.35 15.50
N ASN A 217 7.21 2.86 14.68
CA ASN A 217 8.41 3.61 14.30
C ASN A 217 8.09 4.87 13.47
N ILE A 218 7.12 4.81 12.56
CA ILE A 218 6.65 5.93 11.75
C ILE A 218 6.09 7.03 12.67
N VAL A 219 5.18 6.67 13.58
CA VAL A 219 4.58 7.61 14.54
C VAL A 219 5.65 8.22 15.46
N ARG A 220 6.60 7.42 15.94
CA ARG A 220 7.73 7.91 16.77
C ARG A 220 8.73 8.79 16.01
N SER A 221 8.68 8.80 14.68
CA SER A 221 9.55 9.61 13.82
C SER A 221 8.87 10.90 13.34
N ASP A 222 7.77 11.31 13.99
CA ASP A 222 6.99 12.52 13.67
C ASP A 222 6.45 12.57 12.23
N ILE A 223 6.36 11.42 11.55
CA ILE A 223 5.64 11.32 10.28
C ILE A 223 4.14 11.37 10.62
N PRO A 224 3.33 12.25 10.01
CA PRO A 224 1.94 12.51 10.40
C PRO A 224 0.98 11.41 9.92
N LEU A 225 1.26 10.16 10.28
CA LEU A 225 0.37 9.01 10.06
C LEU A 225 -0.80 9.08 11.05
N PHE A 226 -2.00 9.33 10.57
CA PHE A 226 -3.19 9.45 11.43
C PHE A 226 -4.07 8.19 11.42
N GLY A 227 -3.84 7.25 10.50
CA GLY A 227 -4.62 6.04 10.42
C GLY A 227 -3.93 4.90 9.68
N TYR A 228 -4.31 3.69 10.06
CA TYR A 228 -3.95 2.45 9.41
C TYR A 228 -5.17 1.54 9.34
N LEU A 229 -5.48 1.04 8.14
CA LEU A 229 -6.61 0.17 7.87
C LEU A 229 -6.10 -1.16 7.30
N HIS A 230 -6.33 -2.24 8.04
CA HIS A 230 -6.02 -3.59 7.57
C HIS A 230 -7.06 -4.04 6.53
N TRP A 231 -6.60 -4.41 5.34
CA TRP A 231 -7.40 -5.13 4.36
C TRP A 231 -7.28 -6.65 4.62
N SER A 232 -8.32 -7.32 5.09
CA SER A 232 -9.68 -6.82 5.38
C SER A 232 -10.23 -7.42 6.66
N LEU A 233 -11.37 -6.93 7.11
CA LEU A 233 -12.03 -7.46 8.31
C LEU A 233 -12.45 -8.93 8.13
N PHE A 234 -12.98 -9.29 6.96
CA PHE A 234 -13.46 -10.63 6.63
C PHE A 234 -12.83 -11.13 5.34
N ASP A 235 -12.70 -12.45 5.20
CA ASP A 235 -12.51 -13.02 3.88
C ASP A 235 -13.64 -12.56 2.94
N ASN A 236 -13.28 -12.10 1.75
CA ASN A 236 -14.22 -11.46 0.83
C ASN A 236 -14.11 -12.04 -0.60
N TYR A 237 -14.90 -11.48 -1.53
CA TYR A 237 -14.81 -11.76 -2.96
C TYR A 237 -13.80 -10.81 -3.62
N GLU A 238 -12.59 -11.29 -3.83
CA GLU A 238 -11.47 -10.49 -4.28
C GLU A 238 -11.42 -10.47 -5.82
N TRP A 239 -11.91 -9.38 -6.43
CA TRP A 239 -11.83 -9.07 -7.87
C TRP A 239 -12.10 -10.25 -8.82
N GLY A 240 -13.14 -11.04 -8.55
CA GLY A 240 -13.50 -12.18 -9.40
C GLY A 240 -13.26 -13.56 -8.78
N THR A 241 -12.70 -13.63 -7.57
CA THR A 241 -12.34 -14.91 -6.96
C THR A 241 -12.43 -14.93 -5.44
N PHE A 242 -12.81 -16.08 -4.88
CA PHE A 242 -12.70 -16.40 -3.46
C PHE A 242 -11.41 -17.20 -3.14
N THR A 243 -10.44 -17.30 -4.05
CA THR A 243 -9.19 -18.01 -3.76
C THR A 243 -8.35 -17.28 -2.70
N PRO A 244 -8.21 -15.95 -2.76
CA PRO A 244 -7.36 -15.20 -1.83
C PRO A 244 -8.11 -14.88 -0.54
N ARG A 245 -7.39 -14.95 0.58
CA ARG A 245 -7.94 -14.76 1.92
C ARG A 245 -7.14 -13.70 2.65
N PHE A 246 -7.74 -12.52 2.82
CA PHE A 246 -7.15 -11.36 3.49
C PHE A 246 -7.72 -11.12 4.90
N GLY A 247 -8.81 -11.80 5.27
CA GLY A 247 -9.61 -11.48 6.44
C GLY A 247 -8.86 -11.62 7.76
N LEU A 248 -9.10 -10.70 8.69
CA LEU A 248 -8.83 -10.94 10.11
C LEU A 248 -9.71 -12.06 10.66
N TYR A 249 -10.91 -12.19 10.11
CA TYR A 249 -11.81 -13.31 10.34
C TYR A 249 -12.04 -14.09 9.04
N SER A 250 -12.01 -15.41 9.15
CA SER A 250 -12.31 -16.27 8.01
C SER A 250 -13.80 -16.48 7.80
N ILE A 251 -14.20 -16.74 6.56
CA ILE A 251 -15.59 -17.06 6.20
C ILE A 251 -15.66 -18.48 5.63
N ASN A 252 -16.58 -19.30 6.15
CA ASN A 252 -16.84 -20.64 5.63
C ASN A 252 -17.79 -20.62 4.42
N TYR A 253 -17.26 -20.53 3.21
CA TYR A 253 -18.10 -20.51 2.00
C TYR A 253 -18.77 -21.86 1.62
N ALA A 254 -18.44 -22.97 2.30
CA ALA A 254 -18.83 -24.32 1.84
C ALA A 254 -20.15 -24.84 2.41
N LYS A 255 -20.61 -24.34 3.57
CA LYS A 255 -21.82 -24.83 4.23
C LYS A 255 -22.76 -23.69 4.61
N ASP A 256 -22.22 -22.70 5.31
CA ASP A 256 -22.88 -21.52 5.86
C ASP A 256 -21.78 -20.48 6.11
N PRO A 257 -21.90 -19.21 5.63
CA PRO A 257 -20.88 -18.16 5.77
C PRO A 257 -20.66 -17.68 7.22
N ALA A 258 -20.55 -18.62 8.15
CA ALA A 258 -20.14 -18.39 9.51
C ALA A 258 -18.76 -17.74 9.54
N ARG A 259 -18.65 -16.73 10.41
CA ARG A 259 -17.41 -16.07 10.78
C ARG A 259 -16.59 -16.98 11.69
N LEU A 260 -15.34 -17.21 11.32
CA LEU A 260 -14.35 -17.98 12.07
C LEU A 260 -13.23 -17.06 12.56
N VAL A 261 -12.80 -17.25 13.81
CA VAL A 261 -11.67 -16.49 14.39
C VAL A 261 -10.33 -17.04 13.92
N GLU A 262 -10.28 -18.34 13.68
CA GLU A 262 -9.11 -19.01 13.10
C GLU A 262 -9.21 -19.01 11.59
N ASP A 263 -8.09 -18.68 10.94
CA ASP A 263 -7.95 -18.86 9.51
C ASP A 263 -7.69 -20.34 9.16
N GLN A 264 -7.59 -20.64 7.86
CA GLN A 264 -7.43 -22.02 7.44
C GLN A 264 -6.13 -22.69 7.87
N LEU A 265 -5.15 -21.93 8.38
CA LEU A 265 -3.88 -22.46 8.91
C LEU A 265 -3.86 -22.50 10.44
N GLY A 266 -4.98 -22.17 11.10
CA GLY A 266 -5.08 -22.08 12.56
C GLY A 266 -4.52 -20.78 13.14
N ASP A 267 -4.22 -19.79 12.30
CA ASP A 267 -3.78 -18.47 12.77
C ASP A 267 -4.98 -17.65 13.28
N ARG A 268 -4.76 -16.78 14.27
CA ARG A 268 -5.79 -15.94 14.91
C ARG A 268 -5.47 -14.45 14.74
N PRO A 269 -5.49 -13.92 13.51
CA PRO A 269 -5.02 -12.58 13.23
C PRO A 269 -5.89 -11.48 13.84
N ALA A 270 -7.19 -11.70 14.01
CA ALA A 270 -8.06 -10.76 14.72
C ALA A 270 -7.60 -10.53 16.18
N ASP A 271 -7.26 -11.61 16.89
CA ASP A 271 -6.77 -11.53 18.28
C ASP A 271 -5.40 -10.84 18.33
N THR A 272 -4.50 -11.16 17.38
CA THR A 272 -3.21 -10.48 17.25
C THR A 272 -3.40 -8.98 16.99
N TYR A 273 -4.28 -8.60 16.07
CA TYR A 273 -4.53 -7.19 15.74
C TYR A 273 -5.12 -6.42 16.92
N ALA A 274 -6.09 -7.00 17.63
CA ALA A 274 -6.65 -6.42 18.84
C ALA A 274 -5.58 -6.19 19.92
N GLY A 275 -4.73 -7.19 20.18
CA GLY A 275 -3.64 -7.06 21.15
C GLY A 275 -2.60 -5.99 20.76
N LEU A 276 -2.30 -5.84 19.47
CA LEU A 276 -1.40 -4.78 18.98
C LEU A 276 -2.02 -3.39 19.19
N ILE A 277 -3.32 -3.21 18.93
CA ILE A 277 -4.03 -1.96 19.18
C ILE A 277 -4.02 -1.60 20.68
N GLU A 278 -4.25 -2.59 21.55
CA GLU A 278 -4.19 -2.39 23.00
C GLU A 278 -2.79 -1.99 23.47
N LEU A 279 -1.75 -2.68 22.96
CA LEU A 279 -0.35 -2.36 23.24
C LEU A 279 -0.04 -0.92 22.83
N PHE A 280 -0.35 -0.53 21.60
CA PHE A 280 -0.09 0.83 21.12
C PHE A 280 -0.79 1.90 21.96
N ARG A 281 -2.06 1.68 22.31
CA ARG A 281 -2.81 2.60 23.18
C ARG A 281 -2.18 2.71 24.57
N SER A 282 -1.59 1.63 25.09
CA SER A 282 -0.90 1.66 26.38
C SER A 282 0.42 2.43 26.32
N GLU A 283 1.14 2.36 25.20
CA GLU A 283 2.42 3.05 25.01
C GLU A 283 2.27 4.53 24.61
N THR A 284 1.14 4.91 24.01
CA THR A 284 0.91 6.26 23.47
C THR A 284 -0.04 7.12 24.30
N ARG A 285 -0.71 6.55 25.32
CA ARG A 285 -1.46 7.36 26.28
C ARG A 285 -0.47 8.16 27.13
N PRO A 286 -0.60 9.50 27.23
CA PRO A 286 0.10 10.23 28.28
C PRO A 286 -0.34 9.64 29.63
N GLU A 287 0.60 9.47 30.57
CA GLU A 287 0.20 9.23 31.96
C GLU A 287 -0.84 10.30 32.34
N PRO A 288 -1.92 9.94 33.05
CA PRO A 288 -2.81 10.96 33.57
C PRO A 288 -1.95 11.90 34.41
N ALA A 289 -1.85 13.15 33.97
CA ALA A 289 -1.15 14.19 34.72
C ALA A 289 -1.63 14.07 36.16
N SER A 290 -0.74 13.67 37.06
CA SER A 290 -1.07 13.57 38.46
C SER A 290 -1.59 14.94 38.86
N LEU A 291 -2.91 15.04 39.05
CA LEU A 291 -3.52 16.17 39.72
C LEU A 291 -3.05 16.06 41.17
N THR A 292 -1.81 16.47 41.40
CA THR A 292 -1.35 16.92 42.70
C THR A 292 -2.21 18.12 43.01
N ARG A 293 -3.35 17.86 43.66
CA ARG A 293 -4.04 18.82 44.49
C ARG A 293 -2.97 19.41 45.40
N ARG A 294 -2.52 20.62 45.09
CA ARG A 294 -1.98 21.51 46.13
C ARG A 294 -3.16 21.81 47.05
N ALA A 295 -3.27 21.00 48.09
CA ALA A 295 -4.02 21.33 49.28
C ALA A 295 -3.03 22.02 50.24
N GLY A 296 -3.39 23.20 50.74
CA GLY A 296 -2.70 23.89 51.84
C GLY A 296 -1.61 24.83 51.39
#